data_AF-A0A2D7DX86-F1
#
_entry.id   AF-A0A2D7DX86-F1
#
_cell.length_a   1.000
_cell.length_b   1.000
_cell.length_c   1.000
_cell.angle_alpha   90.00
_cell.angle_beta   90.00
_cell.angle_gamma   90.00
#
_symmetry.space_group_name_H-M   'P 1'
#
loop_
_entity.id
_entity.type
_entity.pdbx_description
1 polymer ?
#
loop_
_entity_poly.entity_id
_entity_poly.type
_entity_poly.pdbx_seq_one_letter_code
_entity_poly.pdbx_strand_id
1 'polypeptide(L)'
;KRINSIKLLQKLGWKIGLRFDPLINYKKNKLIYKKFFSYIFKEVEVEKIHSVTTGVFRMPNNFFNKLVNIRPEDSLTFNQLQKKNFLEDQSQKKECEEELIKFIDKEKLFSN
;
A
#
# COMPACT_ATOMS: atom_id res chain seq x y z
N LYS A 1 -8.60 -8.64 11.38
CA LYS A 1 -7.83 -9.91 11.25
C LYS A 1 -6.32 -9.66 11.10
N ARG A 2 -5.83 -9.08 9.99
CA ARG A 2 -4.38 -8.81 9.77
C ARG A 2 -3.70 -8.03 10.90
N ILE A 3 -4.30 -6.95 11.37
CA ILE A 3 -3.72 -6.11 12.43
C ILE A 3 -3.53 -6.88 13.74
N ASN A 4 -4.49 -7.75 14.11
CA ASN A 4 -4.37 -8.58 15.31
C ASN A 4 -3.22 -9.58 15.19
N SER A 5 -3.01 -10.14 13.99
CA SER A 5 -1.86 -11.03 13.73
C SER A 5 -0.53 -10.28 13.86
N ILE A 6 -0.45 -9.04 13.34
CA ILE A 6 0.73 -8.19 13.52
C ILE A 6 1.00 -7.94 15.00
N LYS A 7 -0.02 -7.55 15.77
CA LYS A 7 0.08 -7.32 17.21
C LYS A 7 0.52 -8.57 17.97
N LEU A 8 0.01 -9.74 17.60
CA LEU A 8 0.42 -11.01 18.20
C LEU A 8 1.90 -11.30 17.92
N LEU A 9 2.35 -11.13 16.68
CA LEU A 9 3.76 -11.34 16.32
C LEU A 9 4.69 -10.35 17.05
N GLN A 10 4.27 -9.08 17.18
CA GLN A 10 5.00 -8.08 17.95
C GLN A 10 5.08 -8.45 19.45
N LYS A 11 4.00 -8.97 20.03
CA LYS A 11 4.02 -9.49 21.41
C LYS A 11 4.97 -10.67 21.59
N LEU A 12 5.11 -11.52 20.57
CA LEU A 12 6.05 -12.64 20.54
C LEU A 12 7.51 -12.21 20.22
N GLY A 13 7.77 -10.90 20.08
CA GLY A 13 9.12 -10.36 19.89
C GLY A 13 9.58 -10.23 18.44
N TRP A 14 8.72 -10.52 17.46
CA TRP A 14 9.08 -10.38 16.05
C TRP A 14 9.09 -8.93 15.59
N LYS A 15 10.11 -8.55 14.82
CA LYS A 15 10.11 -7.29 14.06
C LYS A 15 9.36 -7.49 12.74
N ILE A 16 8.45 -6.57 12.41
CA ILE A 16 7.47 -6.75 11.33
C ILE A 16 7.79 -5.87 10.12
N GLY A 17 7.72 -6.47 8.93
CA GLY A 17 7.70 -5.75 7.67
C GLY A 17 6.27 -5.39 7.25
N LEU A 18 5.95 -4.10 7.07
CA LEU A 18 4.68 -3.67 6.48
C LEU A 18 4.85 -3.47 4.98
N ARG A 19 3.85 -3.90 4.20
CA ARG A 19 3.87 -3.84 2.73
C ARG A 19 2.62 -3.11 2.24
N PHE A 20 2.81 -1.87 1.83
CA PHE A 20 1.82 -1.04 1.14
C PHE A 20 2.10 -1.09 -0.37
N ASP A 21 2.04 -2.30 -0.91
CA ASP A 21 2.29 -2.57 -2.33
C ASP A 21 1.16 -3.47 -2.85
N PRO A 22 0.24 -2.95 -3.69
CA PRO A 22 0.27 -1.64 -4.33
C PRO A 22 -0.42 -0.51 -3.52
N LEU A 23 0.08 0.70 -3.68
CA LEU A 23 -0.67 1.95 -3.48
C LEU A 23 -1.52 2.20 -4.73
N ILE A 24 -2.83 2.38 -4.52
CA ILE A 24 -3.82 2.50 -5.58
C ILE A 24 -4.38 3.92 -5.57
N ASN A 25 -4.19 4.64 -6.67
CA ASN A 25 -4.75 5.97 -6.84
C ASN A 25 -6.25 5.91 -7.15
N TYR A 26 -7.10 5.94 -6.13
CA TYR A 26 -8.53 6.08 -6.32
C TYR A 26 -8.95 7.54 -6.15
N LYS A 27 -9.32 8.18 -7.27
CA LYS A 27 -9.91 9.53 -7.33
C LYS A 27 -9.12 10.60 -6.56
N LYS A 28 -7.77 10.52 -6.52
CA LYS A 28 -6.91 11.45 -5.78
C LYS A 28 -7.30 11.61 -4.30
N ASN A 29 -7.92 10.60 -3.69
CA ASN A 29 -8.38 10.69 -2.30
C ASN A 29 -7.23 10.39 -1.32
N LYS A 30 -6.36 11.39 -1.15
CA LYS A 30 -5.18 11.38 -0.27
C LYS A 30 -5.55 11.08 1.19
N LEU A 31 -6.74 11.48 1.61
CA LEU A 31 -7.18 11.34 2.99
C LEU A 31 -7.34 9.87 3.41
N ILE A 32 -7.62 8.98 2.46
CA ILE A 32 -7.75 7.55 2.73
C ILE A 32 -6.44 7.00 3.28
N TYR A 33 -5.31 7.25 2.61
CA TYR A 33 -4.01 6.73 3.06
C TYR A 33 -3.54 7.40 4.35
N LYS A 34 -3.78 8.70 4.54
CA LYS A 34 -3.47 9.37 5.81
C LYS A 34 -4.21 8.74 6.99
N LYS A 35 -5.53 8.53 6.85
CA LYS A 35 -6.35 7.87 7.87
C LYS A 35 -5.93 6.42 8.08
N PHE A 36 -5.60 5.72 7.00
CA PHE A 36 -5.17 4.33 7.06
C PHE A 36 -3.83 4.17 7.79
N PHE A 37 -2.81 4.96 7.45
CA PHE A 37 -1.52 4.94 8.14
C PHE A 37 -1.68 5.32 9.61
N SER A 38 -2.41 6.39 9.91
CA SER A 38 -2.71 6.79 11.28
C SER A 38 -3.38 5.66 12.08
N TYR A 39 -4.34 4.96 11.48
CA TYR A 39 -4.97 3.79 12.10
C TYR A 39 -3.96 2.66 12.35
N ILE A 40 -3.16 2.28 11.35
CA ILE A 40 -2.19 1.18 11.49
C ILE A 40 -1.17 1.49 12.59
N PHE A 41 -0.56 2.67 12.56
CA PHE A 41 0.48 3.06 13.54
C PHE A 41 -0.07 3.36 14.94
N LYS A 42 -1.38 3.55 15.09
CA LYS A 42 -2.04 3.55 16.41
C LYS A 42 -2.19 2.14 17.00
N GLU A 43 -2.24 1.12 16.14
CA GLU A 43 -2.50 -0.26 16.56
C GLU A 43 -1.24 -1.10 16.77
N VAL A 44 -0.10 -0.71 16.21
CA VAL A 44 1.16 -1.49 16.24
C VAL A 44 2.26 -0.75 17.00
N GLU A 45 3.21 -1.51 17.55
CA GLU A 45 4.42 -0.96 18.19
C GLU A 45 5.43 -0.53 17.11
N VAL A 46 5.71 0.76 16.99
CA VAL A 46 6.57 1.34 15.95
C VAL A 46 8.01 0.83 16.06
N GLU A 47 8.49 0.62 17.29
CA GLU A 47 9.84 0.16 17.61
C GLU A 47 10.09 -1.26 17.09
N LYS A 48 9.01 -2.04 16.94
CA LYS A 48 9.03 -3.40 16.38
C LYS A 48 8.72 -3.44 14.88
N ILE A 49 8.75 -2.29 14.20
CA ILE A 49 8.72 -2.26 12.74
C ILE A 49 10.15 -2.41 12.20
N HIS A 50 10.35 -3.46 11.41
CA HIS A 50 11.61 -3.71 10.73
C HIS A 50 11.75 -2.87 9.45
N SER A 51 10.72 -2.89 8.59
CA SER A 51 10.73 -2.18 7.31
C SER A 51 9.32 -1.89 6.84
N VAL A 52 9.17 -0.84 6.04
CA VAL A 52 7.94 -0.50 5.32
C VAL A 52 8.27 -0.39 3.85
N THR A 53 7.47 -1.03 2.99
CA THR A 53 7.66 -0.97 1.53
C THR A 53 6.43 -0.39 0.86
N THR A 54 6.64 0.52 -0.08
CA THR A 54 5.61 1.10 -0.95
C THR A 54 5.87 0.67 -2.40
N GLY A 55 4.80 0.43 -3.16
CA GLY A 55 4.90 0.14 -4.59
C GLY A 55 3.66 0.61 -5.32
N VAL A 56 3.79 0.84 -6.63
CA VAL A 56 2.64 1.17 -7.49
C VAL A 56 2.04 -0.11 -8.08
N PHE A 57 0.75 -0.05 -8.43
CA PHE A 57 0.09 -1.16 -9.11
C PHE A 57 0.80 -1.46 -10.44
N ARG A 58 1.29 -2.69 -10.58
CA ARG A 58 1.97 -3.20 -11.78
C ARG A 58 1.27 -4.46 -12.22
N MET A 59 0.81 -4.48 -13.47
CA MET A 59 0.19 -5.68 -14.04
C MET A 59 0.46 -5.76 -15.54
N PRO A 60 1.09 -6.84 -16.04
CA PRO A 60 1.27 -7.03 -17.48
C PRO A 60 -0.07 -7.12 -18.22
N ASN A 61 -0.14 -6.57 -19.44
CA ASN A 61 -1.36 -6.53 -20.25
C ASN A 61 -1.96 -7.93 -20.50
N ASN A 62 -1.12 -8.95 -20.70
CA ASN A 62 -1.60 -10.32 -20.92
C ASN A 62 -2.33 -10.88 -19.69
N PHE A 63 -1.91 -10.49 -18.48
CA PHE A 63 -2.59 -10.90 -17.26
C PHE A 63 -3.85 -10.07 -17.03
N PHE A 64 -3.81 -8.77 -17.34
CA PHE A 64 -4.97 -7.89 -17.31
C PHE A 64 -6.12 -8.42 -18.18
N ASN A 65 -5.84 -8.78 -19.43
CA ASN A 65 -6.85 -9.29 -20.35
C ASN A 65 -7.49 -10.60 -19.84
N LYS A 66 -6.68 -11.48 -19.22
CA LYS A 66 -7.20 -12.69 -18.57
C LYS A 66 -8.11 -12.34 -17.38
N LEU A 67 -7.73 -11.38 -16.55
CA LEU A 67 -8.50 -10.98 -15.37
C LEU A 67 -9.88 -10.43 -15.75
N VAL A 68 -9.95 -9.59 -16.79
CA VAL A 68 -11.20 -9.04 -17.32
C VAL A 68 -12.12 -10.15 -17.85
N ASN A 69 -11.56 -11.19 -18.48
CA ASN A 69 -12.36 -12.32 -18.96
C ASN A 69 -12.89 -13.20 -17.82
N ILE A 70 -12.14 -13.35 -16.72
CA ILE A 70 -12.55 -14.15 -15.56
C ILE A 70 -13.61 -13.42 -14.73
N ARG A 71 -13.52 -12.09 -14.64
CA ARG A 71 -14.47 -11.24 -13.89
C ARG A 71 -14.99 -10.09 -14.77
N PRO A 72 -15.87 -10.38 -15.73
CA PRO A 72 -16.40 -9.39 -16.66
C PRO A 72 -17.16 -8.25 -15.95
N GLU A 73 -17.79 -8.55 -14.83
CA GLU A 73 -18.53 -7.59 -14.00
C GLU A 73 -17.64 -6.48 -13.42
N ASP A 74 -16.36 -6.77 -13.21
CA ASP A 74 -15.38 -5.83 -12.65
C ASP A 74 -14.56 -5.12 -13.75
N SER A 75 -14.86 -5.39 -15.03
CA SER A 75 -14.09 -4.90 -16.18
C SER A 75 -13.93 -3.38 -16.20
N LEU A 76 -14.96 -2.61 -15.85
CA LEU A 76 -14.88 -1.14 -15.78
C LEU A 76 -13.81 -0.69 -14.77
N THR A 77 -13.81 -1.29 -13.58
CA THR A 77 -12.87 -0.99 -12.50
C THR A 77 -11.45 -1.36 -12.91
N PHE A 78 -11.27 -2.55 -13.48
CA PHE A 78 -9.95 -2.97 -13.96
C PHE A 78 -9.44 -2.05 -15.08
N ASN A 79 -10.28 -1.70 -16.06
CA ASN A 79 -9.87 -0.80 -17.15
C ASN A 79 -9.45 0.57 -16.63
N GLN A 80 -10.10 1.08 -15.58
CA GLN A 80 -9.68 2.31 -14.90
C GLN A 80 -8.34 2.16 -14.16
N LEU A 81 -8.01 0.97 -13.65
CA LEU A 81 -6.71 0.68 -13.04
C LEU A 81 -5.59 0.57 -14.09
N GLN A 82 -5.88 0.05 -15.29
CA GLN A 82 -4.88 -0.09 -16.36
C GLN A 82 -4.61 1.21 -17.11
N LYS A 83 -5.63 2.04 -17.35
CA LYS A 83 -5.51 3.32 -18.08
C LYS A 83 -4.83 4.44 -17.28
N LYS A 84 -4.21 4.14 -16.14
CA LYS A 84 -3.66 5.19 -15.25
C LYS A 84 -2.36 5.77 -15.77
N ASN A 85 -2.19 7.05 -15.48
CA ASN A 85 -0.97 7.78 -15.76
C ASN A 85 0.09 7.40 -14.72
N PHE A 86 1.14 6.71 -15.16
CA PHE A 86 2.28 6.32 -14.33
C PHE A 86 2.85 7.48 -13.50
N LEU A 87 2.84 8.70 -14.04
CA LEU A 87 3.31 9.90 -13.32
C LEU A 87 2.43 10.25 -12.13
N GLU A 88 1.10 10.07 -12.24
CA GLU A 88 0.17 10.33 -11.14
C GLU A 88 0.32 9.29 -10.02
N ASP A 89 0.52 8.02 -10.38
CA ASP A 89 0.74 6.95 -9.40
C ASP A 89 2.08 7.14 -8.65
N GLN A 90 3.14 7.56 -9.36
CA GLN A 90 4.43 7.89 -8.74
C GLN A 90 4.32 9.12 -7.83
N SER A 91 3.56 10.14 -8.23
CA SER A 91 3.32 11.32 -7.40
C SER A 91 2.59 10.95 -6.11
N GLN A 92 1.50 10.17 -6.20
CA GLN A 92 0.77 9.73 -5.01
C GLN A 92 1.63 8.83 -4.11
N LYS A 93 2.45 7.96 -4.69
CA LYS A 93 3.38 7.12 -3.93
C LYS A 93 4.35 7.97 -3.10
N LYS A 94 4.95 9.01 -3.69
CA LYS A 94 5.81 9.96 -2.95
C LYS A 94 5.07 10.64 -1.80
N GLU A 95 3.83 11.08 -2.03
CA GLU A 95 3.03 11.68 -0.96
C GLU A 95 2.72 10.69 0.18
N CYS A 96 2.48 9.41 -0.15
CA CYS A 96 2.31 8.38 0.86
C CYS A 96 3.58 8.13 1.65
N GLU A 97 4.75 8.16 0.99
CA GLU A 97 6.05 8.04 1.64
C GLU A 97 6.32 9.19 2.61
N GLU A 98 5.99 10.43 2.21
CA GLU A 98 6.06 11.62 3.08
C GLU A 98 5.15 11.53 4.31
N GLU A 99 3.99 10.87 4.18
CA GLU A 99 3.12 10.61 5.32
C GLU A 99 3.65 9.47 6.20
N LEU A 100 4.26 8.43 5.62
CA LEU A 100 4.80 7.29 6.37
C LEU A 100 6.00 7.68 7.25
N ILE A 101 6.90 8.55 6.76
CA ILE A 101 8.07 9.01 7.53
C ILE A 101 7.70 9.81 8.79
N LYS A 102 6.43 10.21 8.96
CA LYS A 102 5.94 10.81 10.22
C LYS A 102 5.78 9.78 11.34
N PHE A 103 5.73 8.50 11.00
CA PHE A 103 5.52 7.40 11.94
C PHE A 103 6.76 6.50 12.10
N ILE A 104 7.69 6.51 11.15
CA ILE A 104 8.88 5.65 11.14
C ILE A 104 10.11 6.42 10.69
N ASP A 105 11.29 5.91 11.06
CA ASP A 105 12.55 6.41 10.52
C ASP A 105 12.62 6.19 9.01
N LYS A 106 13.15 7.18 8.28
CA LYS A 106 13.29 7.13 6.82
C LYS A 106 14.11 5.91 6.36
N GLU A 107 15.05 5.45 7.15
CA GLU A 107 15.90 4.27 6.87
C GLU A 107 15.11 2.96 6.80
N LYS A 108 13.93 2.91 7.43
CA LYS A 108 13.04 1.75 7.40
C LYS A 108 12.12 1.76 6.17
N LEU A 109 12.08 2.84 5.39
CA LEU A 109 11.20 3.00 4.24
C LEU A 109 11.91 2.61 2.93
N PHE A 110 11.34 1.64 2.22
CA PHE A 110 11.84 1.12 0.96
C PHE A 110 10.80 1.32 -0.15
N SER A 111 11.27 1.54 -1.36
CA SER A 111 10.43 1.73 -2.55
C SER A 111 10.68 0.59 -3.54
N ASN A 112 9.61 -0.05 -4.02
CA ASN A 112 9.63 -0.98 -5.15
C ASN A 112 9.29 -0.33 -6.50
#